data_AF-A0A375ACR8-F1
#
_entry.id   AF-A0A375ACR8-F1
#
_cell.length_a   1.000
_cell.length_b   1.000
_cell.length_c   1.000
_cell.angle_alpha   90.00
_cell.angle_beta   90.00
_cell.angle_gamma   90.00
#
_symmetry.space_group_name_H-M   'P 1'
#
loop_
_entity.id
_entity.type
_entity.pdbx_description
1 polymer ?
#
loop_
_entity_poly.entity_id
_entity_poly.type
_entity_poly.pdbx_seq_one_letter_code
_entity_poly.pdbx_strand_id
1 'polypeptide(L)'
;MRPLRKGAQYRVIRKSGAGQELVELSLSPQAKKKWPLAPQTLTARLISKALNGKVVQILTSMCDPLRYPKSDIVELYSHRREIEHGFREMKQHLLNNELTVRSKKPELVRQERWGVALSYNLLRFMMAQMAYSLKGVEPYQMSFKQSALYLKSQLSLLPGVAPGKIPRIMKEIMAMAPGLVLPERRARHYPIAVKKRPQRYPLRPPSKA
;
A
#
# COMPACT_ATOMS: atom_id res chain seq x y z
N MET A 1 -5.56 8.65 -9.30
CA MET A 1 -4.36 8.82 -10.16
C MET A 1 -3.89 7.48 -10.68
N ARG A 2 -3.41 7.42 -11.92
CA ARG A 2 -2.84 6.20 -12.51
C ARG A 2 -1.63 6.53 -13.38
N PRO A 3 -0.63 5.65 -13.48
CA PRO A 3 0.44 5.84 -14.46
C PRO A 3 -0.15 5.73 -15.87
N LEU A 4 0.36 6.55 -16.79
CA LEU A 4 0.02 6.42 -18.20
C LEU A 4 0.53 5.07 -18.73
N ARG A 5 -0.33 4.33 -19.44
CA ARG A 5 0.06 3.08 -20.10
C ARG A 5 0.97 3.38 -21.29
N LYS A 6 1.95 2.50 -21.54
CA LYS A 6 2.81 2.59 -22.72
C LYS A 6 1.93 2.53 -23.98
N GLY A 7 2.13 3.47 -24.90
CA GLY A 7 1.35 3.56 -26.14
C GLY A 7 -0.07 4.09 -25.97
N ALA A 8 -0.41 4.70 -24.83
CA ALA A 8 -1.70 5.37 -24.66
C ALA A 8 -1.82 6.56 -25.62
N GLN A 9 -2.92 6.61 -26.37
CA GLN A 9 -3.25 7.73 -27.24
C GLN A 9 -4.07 8.76 -26.47
N TYR A 10 -3.69 10.03 -26.60
CA TYR A 10 -4.39 11.17 -25.98
C TYR A 10 -4.17 12.41 -26.84
N ARG A 11 -5.13 13.34 -26.77
CA ARG A 11 -5.02 14.66 -27.40
C ARG A 11 -4.71 15.69 -26.34
N VAL A 12 -3.70 16.53 -26.54
CA VAL A 12 -3.40 17.63 -25.61
C VAL A 12 -4.36 18.79 -25.89
N ILE A 13 -5.15 19.18 -24.88
CA ILE A 13 -6.05 20.34 -24.95
C ILE A 13 -5.28 21.62 -24.61
N ARG A 14 -4.56 21.61 -23.47
CA ARG A 14 -3.88 22.80 -22.95
C ARG A 14 -2.63 22.43 -22.18
N LYS A 15 -1.54 23.17 -22.38
CA LYS A 15 -0.35 23.08 -21.52
C LYS A 15 -0.51 24.05 -20.36
N SER A 16 -0.48 23.52 -19.13
CA SER A 16 -0.67 24.31 -17.90
C SER A 16 0.67 24.71 -17.24
N GLY A 17 1.79 24.15 -17.71
CA GLY A 17 3.13 24.44 -17.22
C GLY A 17 4.12 23.32 -17.55
N ALA A 18 5.36 23.45 -17.09
CA ALA A 18 6.42 22.46 -17.37
C ALA A 18 6.04 21.05 -16.87
N GLY A 19 5.84 20.13 -17.82
CA GLY A 19 5.42 18.76 -17.55
C GLY A 19 4.02 18.65 -16.93
N GLN A 20 3.13 19.59 -17.23
CA GLN A 20 1.72 19.57 -16.85
C GLN A 20 0.83 19.90 -18.05
N GLU A 21 -0.01 18.96 -18.42
CA GLU A 21 -0.84 19.07 -19.62
C GLU A 21 -2.26 18.61 -19.28
N LEU A 22 -3.26 19.33 -19.77
CA LEU A 22 -4.63 18.87 -19.79
C LEU A 22 -4.84 18.09 -21.08
N VAL A 23 -5.18 16.82 -20.94
CA VAL A 23 -5.31 15.87 -22.05
C VAL A 23 -6.72 15.31 -22.12
N GLU A 24 -7.13 14.98 -23.34
CA GLU A 24 -8.36 14.29 -23.66
C GLU A 24 -8.04 12.85 -24.05
N LEU A 25 -8.74 11.91 -23.42
CA LEU A 25 -8.62 10.47 -23.65
C LEU A 25 -9.92 9.97 -24.26
N SER A 26 -9.83 9.30 -25.41
CA SER A 26 -10.98 8.61 -26.00
C SER A 26 -11.24 7.30 -25.27
N LEU A 27 -12.50 7.01 -24.95
CA LEU A 27 -12.87 5.72 -24.39
C LEU A 27 -12.71 4.60 -25.42
N SER A 28 -12.13 3.48 -24.99
CA SER A 28 -12.06 2.28 -25.84
C SER A 28 -13.46 1.67 -26.03
N PRO A 29 -13.72 1.00 -27.16
CA PRO A 29 -15.01 0.31 -27.38
C PRO A 29 -15.36 -0.68 -26.27
N GLN A 30 -14.35 -1.37 -25.72
CA GLN A 30 -14.51 -2.28 -24.59
C GLN A 30 -14.97 -1.56 -23.31
N ALA A 31 -14.44 -0.35 -23.05
CA ALA A 31 -14.85 0.45 -21.89
C ALA A 31 -16.29 0.92 -22.05
N LYS A 32 -16.68 1.37 -23.25
CA LYS A 32 -18.05 1.83 -23.56
C LYS A 32 -19.08 0.69 -23.46
N LYS A 33 -18.71 -0.54 -23.85
CA LYS A 33 -19.57 -1.73 -23.65
C LYS A 33 -19.82 -2.02 -22.16
N LYS A 34 -18.80 -1.82 -21.30
CA LYS A 34 -18.94 -2.00 -19.85
C LYS A 34 -19.69 -0.84 -19.18
N TRP A 35 -19.59 0.36 -19.73
CA TRP A 35 -20.15 1.59 -19.17
C TRP A 35 -20.92 2.37 -20.26
N PRO A 36 -22.16 1.99 -20.57
CA PRO A 36 -22.91 2.56 -21.70
C PRO A 36 -23.17 4.06 -21.59
N LEU A 37 -23.32 4.57 -20.35
CA LEU A 37 -23.59 5.99 -20.06
C LEU A 37 -22.32 6.85 -20.00
N ALA A 38 -21.14 6.28 -20.21
CA ALA A 38 -19.88 7.02 -20.11
C ALA A 38 -19.67 7.95 -21.33
N PRO A 39 -19.13 9.17 -21.13
CA PRO A 39 -18.89 10.11 -22.22
C PRO A 39 -17.86 9.57 -23.21
N GLN A 40 -17.93 9.98 -24.48
CA GLN A 40 -17.00 9.47 -25.51
C GLN A 40 -15.53 9.82 -25.22
N THR A 41 -15.32 10.99 -24.62
CA THR A 41 -14.00 11.48 -24.22
C THR A 41 -13.97 11.78 -22.72
N LEU A 42 -12.78 11.66 -22.15
CA LEU A 42 -12.49 11.98 -20.75
C LEU A 42 -11.35 12.99 -20.70
N THR A 43 -11.57 14.09 -19.99
CA THR A 43 -10.52 15.06 -19.68
C THR A 43 -9.77 14.62 -18.44
N ALA A 44 -8.44 14.67 -18.51
CA ALA A 44 -7.55 14.33 -17.41
C ALA A 44 -6.31 15.22 -17.47
N ARG A 45 -5.69 15.47 -16.32
CA ARG A 45 -4.40 16.14 -16.24
C ARG A 45 -3.28 15.12 -16.26
N LEU A 46 -2.34 15.31 -17.18
CA LEU A 46 -1.12 14.55 -17.35
C LEU A 46 0.03 15.29 -16.66
N ILE A 47 0.70 14.59 -15.74
CA ILE A 47 1.83 15.10 -14.99
C ILE A 47 3.05 14.25 -15.30
N SER A 48 4.10 14.90 -15.80
CA SER A 48 5.38 14.27 -16.11
C SER A 48 6.42 14.57 -15.03
N LYS A 49 7.07 13.52 -14.49
CA LYS A 49 8.17 13.61 -13.53
C LYS A 49 9.32 12.69 -13.94
N ALA A 50 10.55 13.20 -13.89
CA ALA A 50 11.75 12.38 -13.96
C ALA A 50 11.97 11.67 -12.61
N LEU A 51 12.04 10.33 -12.63
CA LEU A 51 12.33 9.49 -11.48
C LEU A 51 13.45 8.53 -11.87
N ASN A 52 14.60 8.60 -11.19
CA ASN A 52 15.77 7.76 -11.46
C ASN A 52 16.16 7.70 -12.95
N GLY A 53 16.20 8.86 -13.62
CA GLY A 53 16.52 8.98 -15.05
C GLY A 53 15.42 8.55 -16.02
N LYS A 54 14.24 8.13 -15.54
CA LYS A 54 13.09 7.77 -16.40
C LYS A 54 11.96 8.76 -16.23
N VAL A 55 11.36 9.19 -17.33
CA VAL A 55 10.15 10.02 -17.29
C VAL A 55 8.95 9.14 -16.99
N VAL A 56 8.30 9.39 -15.85
CA VAL A 56 7.04 8.77 -15.45
C VAL A 56 5.92 9.78 -15.65
N GLN A 57 4.88 9.34 -16.36
CA GLN A 57 3.68 10.12 -16.62
C GLN A 57 2.53 9.60 -15.78
N ILE A 58 1.83 10.51 -15.08
CA ILE A 58 0.73 10.22 -14.18
C ILE A 58 -0.52 10.97 -14.67
N LEU A 59 -1.62 10.24 -14.83
CA LEU A 59 -2.95 10.77 -15.11
C LEU A 59 -3.74 10.99 -13.83
N THR A 60 -4.37 12.16 -13.71
CA THR A 60 -5.25 12.52 -12.60
C THR A 60 -6.50 13.25 -13.08
N SER A 61 -7.62 13.08 -12.37
CA SER A 61 -8.86 13.84 -12.58
C SER A 61 -8.81 15.23 -11.93
N MET A 62 -7.77 15.53 -11.16
CA MET A 62 -7.56 16.83 -10.51
C MET A 62 -6.96 17.82 -11.52
N CYS A 63 -7.85 18.44 -12.30
CA CYS A 63 -7.49 19.26 -13.45
C CYS A 63 -7.00 20.67 -13.08
N ASP A 64 -7.39 21.20 -11.92
CA ASP A 64 -7.01 22.55 -11.47
C ASP A 64 -5.57 22.58 -10.92
N PRO A 65 -4.63 23.31 -11.57
CA PRO A 65 -3.25 23.40 -11.11
C PRO A 65 -3.04 24.26 -9.87
N LEU A 66 -3.91 25.25 -9.63
CA LEU A 66 -3.78 26.15 -8.47
C LEU A 66 -4.28 25.46 -7.21
N ARG A 67 -5.39 24.72 -7.31
CA ARG A 67 -5.92 23.94 -6.18
C ARG A 67 -5.12 22.67 -5.90
N TYR A 68 -4.55 22.05 -6.93
CA TYR A 68 -3.79 20.81 -6.80
C TYR A 68 -2.39 20.96 -7.42
N PRO A 69 -1.40 21.38 -6.63
CA PRO A 69 -0.03 21.53 -7.08
C PRO A 69 0.56 20.22 -7.61
N LYS A 70 1.49 20.34 -8.56
CA LYS A 70 2.18 19.19 -9.17
C LYS A 70 3.00 18.40 -8.15
N SER A 71 3.68 19.09 -7.24
CA SER A 71 4.48 18.50 -6.16
C SER A 71 3.67 17.51 -5.34
N ASP A 72 2.49 17.95 -4.89
CA ASP A 72 1.65 17.24 -3.95
C ASP A 72 1.02 16.00 -4.62
N ILE A 73 0.61 16.14 -5.89
CA ILE A 73 0.11 15.02 -6.68
C ILE A 73 1.19 13.95 -6.86
N VAL A 74 2.41 14.39 -7.15
CA VAL A 74 3.56 13.51 -7.32
C VAL A 74 3.92 12.80 -6.02
N GLU A 75 3.91 13.52 -4.91
CA GLU A 75 4.18 13.00 -3.57
C GLU A 75 3.12 11.98 -3.19
N LEU A 76 1.83 12.33 -3.31
CA LEU A 76 0.72 11.41 -3.08
C LEU A 76 0.81 10.16 -3.94
N TYR A 77 1.23 10.29 -5.21
CA TYR A 77 1.44 9.14 -6.07
C TYR A 77 2.59 8.25 -5.60
N SER A 78 3.61 8.80 -4.93
CA SER A 78 4.70 8.02 -4.35
C SER A 78 4.22 7.09 -3.22
N HIS A 79 3.24 7.55 -2.42
CA HIS A 79 2.58 6.76 -1.38
C HIS A 79 1.68 5.65 -1.92
N ARG A 80 1.40 5.61 -3.24
CA ARG A 80 0.60 4.52 -3.84
C ARG A 80 1.14 3.13 -3.49
N ARG A 81 2.46 2.96 -3.40
CA ARG A 81 3.10 1.67 -3.08
C ARG A 81 2.86 1.22 -1.63
N GLU A 82 2.34 2.08 -0.77
CA GLU A 82 1.98 1.69 0.60
C GLU A 82 0.90 0.61 0.61
N ILE A 83 0.01 0.58 -0.40
CA ILE A 83 -0.97 -0.51 -0.52
C ILE A 83 -0.30 -1.89 -0.70
N GLU A 84 0.84 -1.93 -1.39
CA GLU A 84 1.61 -3.17 -1.58
C GLU A 84 2.23 -3.63 -0.26
N HIS A 85 2.63 -2.69 0.59
CA HIS A 85 3.09 -2.98 1.94
C HIS A 85 1.93 -3.53 2.79
N GLY A 86 0.72 -2.95 2.70
CA GLY A 86 -0.47 -3.48 3.38
C GLY A 86 -0.82 -4.91 2.95
N PHE A 87 -0.76 -5.21 1.65
CA PHE A 87 -0.94 -6.59 1.18
C PHE A 87 0.13 -7.54 1.71
N ARG A 88 1.38 -7.08 1.77
CA ARG A 88 2.49 -7.85 2.33
C ARG A 88 2.26 -8.11 3.82
N GLU A 89 1.82 -7.13 4.59
CA GLU A 89 1.56 -7.29 6.03
C GLU A 89 0.47 -8.32 6.31
N MET A 90 -0.65 -8.26 5.57
CA MET A 90 -1.71 -9.25 5.71
C MET A 90 -1.21 -10.68 5.39
N LYS A 91 -0.47 -10.84 4.29
CA LYS A 91 -0.01 -12.17 3.84
C LYS A 91 1.15 -12.70 4.67
N GLN A 92 2.14 -11.86 4.97
CA GLN A 92 3.39 -12.28 5.60
C GLN A 92 3.32 -12.24 7.12
N HIS A 93 2.67 -11.23 7.69
CA HIS A 93 2.71 -11.01 9.14
C HIS A 93 1.45 -11.54 9.84
N LEU A 94 0.25 -11.38 9.25
CA LEU A 94 -0.97 -11.94 9.86
C LEU A 94 -1.16 -13.41 9.53
N LEU A 95 -0.91 -13.80 8.27
CA LEU A 95 -1.04 -15.19 7.81
C LEU A 95 0.26 -16.00 7.88
N ASN A 96 1.34 -15.46 8.44
CA ASN A 96 2.63 -16.16 8.57
C ASN A 96 3.17 -16.77 7.25
N ASN A 97 2.88 -16.15 6.10
CA ASN A 97 3.19 -16.69 4.76
C ASN A 97 2.51 -18.04 4.44
N GLU A 98 1.44 -18.43 5.14
CA GLU A 98 0.65 -19.59 4.77
C GLU A 98 0.01 -19.37 3.40
N LEU A 99 0.24 -20.31 2.49
CA LEU A 99 -0.25 -20.25 1.11
C LEU A 99 -1.75 -20.55 1.01
N THR A 100 -2.29 -21.24 2.01
CA THR A 100 -3.65 -21.76 2.03
C THR A 100 -4.39 -21.32 3.28
N VAL A 101 -5.66 -21.02 3.08
CA VAL A 101 -6.68 -20.78 4.10
C VAL A 101 -7.09 -22.13 4.69
N ARG A 102 -7.42 -22.20 5.99
CA ARG A 102 -7.65 -23.50 6.68
C ARG A 102 -8.85 -24.27 6.13
N SER A 103 -9.89 -23.52 5.75
CA SER A 103 -11.16 -24.08 5.30
C SER A 103 -11.13 -24.56 3.86
N LYS A 104 -11.75 -25.71 3.58
CA LYS A 104 -11.94 -26.26 2.21
C LYS A 104 -13.28 -25.88 1.56
N LYS A 105 -14.22 -25.32 2.33
CA LYS A 105 -15.54 -24.90 1.83
C LYS A 105 -15.48 -23.44 1.31
N PRO A 106 -16.01 -23.12 0.12
CA PRO A 106 -15.93 -21.76 -0.46
C PRO A 106 -16.47 -20.66 0.46
N GLU A 107 -17.56 -20.92 1.18
CA GLU A 107 -18.18 -19.96 2.10
C GLU A 107 -17.28 -19.64 3.29
N LEU A 108 -16.75 -20.66 3.96
CA LEU A 108 -15.82 -20.49 5.09
C LEU A 108 -14.51 -19.84 4.64
N VAL A 109 -14.03 -20.09 3.41
CA VAL A 109 -12.88 -19.38 2.85
C VAL A 109 -13.15 -17.88 2.73
N ARG A 110 -14.35 -17.47 2.30
CA ARG A 110 -14.73 -16.05 2.26
C ARG A 110 -14.76 -15.46 3.68
N GLN A 111 -15.35 -16.18 4.63
CA GLN A 111 -15.39 -15.77 6.03
C GLN A 111 -13.98 -15.56 6.61
N GLU A 112 -13.06 -16.50 6.38
CA GLU A 112 -11.68 -16.40 6.89
C GLU A 112 -10.96 -15.19 6.28
N ARG A 113 -11.15 -14.91 4.99
CA ARG A 113 -10.61 -13.70 4.34
C ARG A 113 -11.16 -12.41 4.97
N TRP A 114 -12.46 -12.36 5.25
CA TRP A 114 -13.06 -11.22 5.96
C TRP A 114 -12.53 -11.08 7.38
N GLY A 115 -12.31 -12.20 8.09
CA GLY A 115 -11.68 -12.22 9.41
C GLY A 115 -10.27 -11.64 9.41
N VAL A 116 -9.45 -11.97 8.40
CA VAL A 116 -8.12 -11.38 8.22
C VAL A 116 -8.20 -9.88 7.93
N ALA A 117 -9.11 -9.46 7.04
CA ALA A 117 -9.29 -8.05 6.71
C ALA A 117 -9.75 -7.23 7.93
N LEU A 118 -10.69 -7.77 8.72
CA LEU A 118 -11.15 -7.15 9.97
C LEU A 118 -10.02 -7.05 11.00
N SER A 119 -9.28 -8.14 11.21
CA SER A 119 -8.15 -8.17 12.15
C SER A 119 -7.06 -7.17 11.75
N TYR A 120 -6.75 -7.08 10.46
CA TYR A 120 -5.82 -6.09 9.92
C TYR A 120 -6.28 -4.67 10.18
N ASN A 121 -7.55 -4.37 9.91
CA ASN A 121 -8.12 -3.03 10.12
C ASN A 121 -8.14 -2.65 11.60
N LEU A 122 -8.45 -3.59 12.51
CA LEU A 122 -8.42 -3.35 13.95
C LEU A 122 -7.00 -3.04 14.44
N LEU A 123 -6.00 -3.81 14.00
CA LEU A 123 -4.60 -3.54 14.32
C LEU A 123 -4.16 -2.18 13.76
N ARG A 124 -4.52 -1.87 12.51
CA ARG A 124 -4.20 -0.58 11.89
C ARG A 124 -4.89 0.60 12.58
N PHE A 125 -6.11 0.42 13.05
CA PHE A 125 -6.81 1.42 13.84
C PHE A 125 -6.09 1.69 15.15
N MET A 126 -5.69 0.64 15.89
CA MET A 126 -4.93 0.80 17.13
C MET A 126 -3.57 1.47 16.89
N MET A 127 -2.86 1.07 15.83
CA MET A 127 -1.61 1.72 15.43
C MET A 127 -1.84 3.19 15.06
N ALA A 128 -2.95 3.54 14.40
CA ALA A 128 -3.26 4.93 14.08
C ALA A 128 -3.50 5.74 15.36
N GLN A 129 -4.23 5.19 16.34
CA GLN A 129 -4.41 5.83 17.63
C GLN A 129 -3.07 6.05 18.35
N MET A 130 -2.19 5.03 18.36
CA MET A 130 -0.84 5.15 18.90
C MET A 130 0.02 6.18 18.17
N ALA A 131 -0.08 6.28 16.85
CA ALA A 131 0.67 7.27 16.08
C ALA A 131 0.18 8.69 16.41
N TYR A 132 -1.14 8.90 16.45
CA TYR A 132 -1.74 10.20 16.73
C TYR A 132 -1.58 10.64 18.19
N SER A 133 -1.29 9.73 19.13
CA SER A 133 -0.90 10.14 20.48
C SER A 133 0.53 10.70 20.55
N LEU A 134 1.35 10.47 19.52
CA LEU A 134 2.68 11.02 19.38
C LEU A 134 2.66 12.29 18.51
N LYS A 135 3.52 13.25 18.82
CA LYS A 135 3.62 14.49 18.05
C LYS A 135 4.41 14.25 16.76
N GLY A 136 3.77 14.47 15.61
CA GLY A 136 4.42 14.45 14.30
C GLY A 136 4.75 13.05 13.76
N VAL A 137 4.10 12.01 14.28
CA VAL A 137 4.27 10.64 13.79
C VAL A 137 3.05 10.23 12.98
N GLU A 138 3.28 9.79 11.76
CA GLU A 138 2.25 9.26 10.88
C GLU A 138 2.07 7.75 11.05
N PRO A 139 0.86 7.18 10.89
CA PRO A 139 0.61 5.75 11.10
C PRO A 139 1.47 4.80 10.25
N TYR A 140 1.93 5.24 9.06
CA TYR A 140 2.80 4.44 8.19
C TYR A 140 4.26 4.37 8.66
N GLN A 141 4.66 5.22 9.61
CA GLN A 141 5.98 5.22 10.23
C GLN A 141 6.08 4.22 11.37
N MET A 142 4.97 3.63 11.82
CA MET A 142 4.98 2.58 12.83
C MET A 142 5.30 1.20 12.26
N SER A 143 6.00 0.39 13.04
CA SER A 143 6.36 -0.99 12.71
C SER A 143 5.15 -1.91 12.81
N PHE A 144 4.57 -2.33 11.68
CA PHE A 144 3.44 -3.26 11.69
C PHE A 144 3.77 -4.58 12.39
N LYS A 145 4.93 -5.17 12.09
CA LYS A 145 5.34 -6.46 12.67
C LYS A 145 5.43 -6.39 14.20
N GLN A 146 6.14 -5.40 14.74
CA GLN A 146 6.30 -5.26 16.19
C GLN A 146 4.96 -4.90 16.85
N SER A 147 4.19 -4.00 16.25
CA SER A 147 2.88 -3.59 16.76
C SER A 147 1.91 -4.78 16.80
N ALA A 148 1.84 -5.58 15.73
CA ALA A 148 0.98 -6.75 15.68
C ALA A 148 1.37 -7.83 16.70
N LEU A 149 2.68 -8.08 16.89
CA LEU A 149 3.17 -9.02 17.91
C LEU A 149 2.82 -8.54 19.33
N TYR A 150 3.05 -7.26 19.61
CA TYR A 150 2.74 -6.64 20.90
C TYR A 150 1.23 -6.63 21.18
N LEU A 151 0.41 -6.14 20.25
CA LEU A 151 -1.04 -6.11 20.44
C LEU A 151 -1.63 -7.51 20.56
N LYS A 152 -1.14 -8.48 19.79
CA LYS A 152 -1.56 -9.88 19.91
C LYS A 152 -1.22 -10.44 21.29
N SER A 153 -0.03 -10.16 21.84
CA SER A 153 0.33 -10.65 23.18
C SER A 153 -0.54 -10.01 24.27
N GLN A 154 -0.83 -8.71 24.16
CA GLN A 154 -1.76 -8.04 25.09
C GLN A 154 -3.17 -8.63 25.03
N LEU A 155 -3.70 -8.87 23.83
CA LEU A 155 -5.00 -9.52 23.64
C LEU A 155 -5.05 -10.93 24.24
N SER A 156 -3.96 -11.70 24.14
CA SER A 156 -3.88 -13.04 24.74
C SER A 156 -3.91 -13.02 26.28
N LEU A 157 -3.52 -11.92 26.93
CA LEU A 157 -3.55 -11.77 28.38
C LEU A 157 -4.90 -11.29 28.91
N LEU A 158 -5.70 -10.60 28.09
CA LEU A 158 -6.97 -9.98 28.50
C LEU A 158 -7.98 -10.93 29.18
N PRO A 159 -8.15 -12.21 28.79
CA PRO A 159 -9.09 -13.11 29.48
C PRO A 159 -8.79 -13.30 30.97
N GLY A 160 -7.52 -13.13 31.38
CA GLY A 160 -7.10 -13.22 32.79
C GLY A 160 -7.21 -11.91 33.58
N VAL A 161 -7.70 -10.84 32.96
CA VAL A 161 -7.72 -9.50 33.54
C VAL A 161 -9.13 -9.14 34.00
N ALA A 162 -9.24 -8.66 35.24
CA ALA A 162 -10.49 -8.10 35.75
C ALA A 162 -10.98 -6.91 34.89
N PRO A 163 -12.27 -6.82 34.51
CA PRO A 163 -12.76 -5.78 33.59
C PRO A 163 -12.42 -4.34 33.99
N GLY A 164 -12.39 -4.03 35.30
CA GLY A 164 -12.01 -2.70 35.80
C GLY A 164 -10.56 -2.29 35.52
N LYS A 165 -9.68 -3.23 35.16
CA LYS A 165 -8.27 -2.97 34.80
C LYS A 165 -8.08 -2.71 33.30
N ILE A 166 -9.08 -2.95 32.45
CA ILE A 166 -8.98 -2.76 30.99
C ILE A 166 -8.56 -1.32 30.63
N PRO A 167 -9.12 -0.25 31.22
CA PRO A 167 -8.69 1.11 30.89
C PRO A 167 -7.22 1.38 31.20
N ARG A 168 -6.68 0.74 32.25
CA ARG A 168 -5.26 0.84 32.60
C ARG A 168 -4.39 0.15 31.55
N ILE A 169 -4.76 -1.06 31.12
CA ILE A 169 -4.05 -1.77 30.06
C ILE A 169 -4.08 -0.97 28.76
N MET A 170 -5.21 -0.36 28.41
CA MET A 170 -5.29 0.50 27.23
C MET A 170 -4.32 1.68 27.31
N LYS A 171 -4.14 2.30 28.49
CA LYS A 171 -3.12 3.34 28.70
C LYS A 171 -1.70 2.80 28.54
N GLU A 172 -1.41 1.61 29.08
CA GLU A 172 -0.10 0.95 28.96
C GLU A 172 0.23 0.59 27.50
N ILE A 173 -0.77 0.11 26.75
CA ILE A 173 -0.67 -0.14 25.31
C ILE A 173 -0.28 1.15 24.59
N MET A 174 -1.00 2.25 24.84
CA MET A 174 -0.73 3.54 24.21
C MET A 174 0.63 4.12 24.60
N ALA A 175 1.09 3.89 25.83
CA ALA A 175 2.41 4.33 26.31
C ALA A 175 3.57 3.64 25.59
N MET A 176 3.35 2.45 25.00
CA MET A 176 4.35 1.73 24.22
C MET A 176 4.58 2.32 22.82
N ALA A 177 3.73 3.24 22.37
CA ALA A 177 3.77 3.82 21.02
C ALA A 177 5.16 4.31 20.56
N PRO A 178 5.97 5.03 21.37
CA PRO A 178 7.29 5.50 20.93
C PRO A 178 8.24 4.39 20.53
N GLY A 179 8.20 3.23 21.22
CA GLY A 179 9.06 2.08 20.94
C GLY A 179 8.69 1.31 19.67
N LEU A 180 7.54 1.62 19.06
CA LEU A 180 7.05 1.00 17.84
C LEU A 180 7.30 1.87 16.59
N VAL A 181 7.82 3.09 16.75
CA VAL A 181 8.15 4.00 15.64
C VAL A 181 9.40 3.49 14.93
N LEU A 182 9.32 3.38 13.60
CA LEU A 182 10.47 3.02 12.77
C LEU A 182 11.38 4.23 12.57
N PRO A 183 12.70 4.00 12.47
CA PRO A 183 13.61 5.05 12.01
C PRO A 183 13.28 5.47 10.58
N GLU A 184 13.75 6.66 10.21
CA GLU A 184 13.54 7.22 8.88
C GLU A 184 13.98 6.25 7.78
N ARG A 185 13.15 6.14 6.72
CA ARG A 185 13.40 5.21 5.62
C ARG A 185 14.59 5.70 4.80
N ARG A 186 15.71 5.01 4.93
CA ARG A 186 16.89 5.22 4.08
C ARG A 186 16.56 4.96 2.61
N ALA A 187 17.09 5.79 1.71
CA ALA A 187 17.05 5.55 0.28
C ALA A 187 17.80 4.24 -0.04
N ARG A 188 17.06 3.20 -0.46
CA ARG A 188 17.64 1.92 -0.85
C ARG A 188 17.89 1.90 -2.35
N HIS A 189 19.16 1.91 -2.75
CA HIS A 189 19.56 1.58 -4.10
C HIS A 189 20.07 0.14 -4.12
N TYR A 190 19.26 -0.78 -4.64
CA TYR A 190 19.74 -2.12 -4.99
C TYR A 190 20.03 -2.12 -6.49
N PRO A 191 21.30 -2.23 -6.92
CA PRO A 191 21.58 -2.40 -8.33
C PRO A 191 20.85 -3.65 -8.82
N ILE A 192 20.24 -3.57 -10.00
CA ILE A 192 19.65 -4.74 -10.66
C ILE A 192 20.82 -5.58 -11.16
N ALA A 193 21.38 -6.36 -10.25
CA ALA A 193 22.56 -7.18 -10.46
C ALA A 193 22.28 -8.59 -9.94
N VAL A 194 22.81 -9.59 -10.64
CA VAL A 194 22.68 -10.98 -10.22
C VAL A 194 23.58 -11.17 -9.01
N LYS A 195 22.98 -11.36 -7.81
CA LYS A 195 23.75 -11.58 -6.56
C LYS A 195 24.64 -12.82 -6.61
N LYS A 196 24.27 -13.83 -7.41
CA LYS A 196 25.01 -15.08 -7.60
C LYS A 196 25.31 -15.23 -9.09
N ARG A 197 26.53 -15.62 -9.45
CA ARG A 197 26.88 -15.89 -10.86
C ARG A 197 25.91 -16.96 -11.42
N PRO A 198 25.26 -16.73 -12.58
CA PRO A 198 24.41 -17.75 -13.20
C PRO A 198 25.25 -19.01 -13.45
N GLN A 199 24.86 -20.14 -12.86
CA GLN A 199 25.51 -21.42 -13.14
C GLN A 199 24.90 -22.02 -14.40
N ARG A 200 25.75 -22.47 -15.33
CA ARG A 200 25.34 -23.11 -16.59
C ARG A 200 24.62 -24.45 -16.36
N TYR A 201 24.91 -25.12 -15.24
CA TYR A 201 24.40 -26.44 -14.92
C TYR A 201 23.51 -26.39 -13.67
N PRO A 202 22.42 -27.16 -13.62
CA PRO A 202 21.57 -27.26 -12.44
C PRO A 202 22.34 -27.88 -11.26
N LEU A 203 21.93 -27.54 -10.04
CA LEU A 203 22.43 -28.21 -8.84
C LEU A 203 22.03 -29.68 -8.88
N ARG A 204 22.96 -30.58 -8.55
CA ARG A 204 22.69 -32.01 -8.44
C ARG A 204 21.63 -32.22 -7.34
N PRO A 205 20.48 -32.85 -7.64
CA PRO A 205 19.51 -33.18 -6.60
C PRO A 205 20.13 -34.13 -5.58
N PRO A 206 19.71 -34.09 -4.30
CA PRO A 206 20.17 -35.05 -3.30
C PRO A 206 19.86 -36.48 -3.79
N SER A 207 20.79 -37.41 -3.58
CA SER A 207 20.52 -38.82 -3.87
C SER A 207 19.34 -39.26 -3.02
N LYS A 208 18.32 -39.84 -3.65
CA LYS A 208 17.28 -40.54 -2.90
C LYS A 208 17.98 -41.66 -2.13
N ALA A 209 17.87 -41.61 -0.80
CA ALA A 209 18.19 -42.73 0.08
C ALA A 209 17.19 -43.87 -0.16
#